data_AF-A0A3S5J465-F1
#
_entry.id   AF-A0A3S5J465-F1
#
_cell.length_a   1.000
_cell.length_b   1.000
_cell.length_c   1.000
_cell.angle_alpha   90.00
_cell.angle_beta   90.00
_cell.angle_gamma   90.00
#
_symmetry.space_group_name_H-M   'P 1'
#
loop_
_entity.id
_entity.type
_entity.pdbx_description
1 polymer ?
#
loop_
_entity_poly.entity_id
_entity_poly.type
_entity_poly.pdbx_seq_one_letter_code
_entity_poly.pdbx_strand_id
1 'polypeptide(L)'
;MNKNQSEATPEVVNLGSGVTRYTWGPGVGCHGVQHFRRQGGGHDVPGFAASAIWDFVSAYDIDGEIGCGGPRPCCFFDGSCTVELPADCSASGGTSNAGDSCEPQPCPEPSTGACCFGSNCSLLSPESCASSGGSFTGLGSVCESGCEPGACCLGETCALLAPGVCTSLGGTFGGGACAKNSCSVSIPGDLDGDGVVGFNDLVQILGVWGICSGCPEDLVEDGVVGLNDLLVVLSNWS
;
A
#
# COMPACT_ATOMS: atom_id res chain seq x y z
N MET A 1 -12.97 25.70 -11.05
CA MET A 1 -12.11 25.42 -9.88
C MET A 1 -11.03 26.47 -9.83
N ASN A 2 -10.85 27.12 -8.68
CA ASN A 2 -9.69 27.98 -8.46
C ASN A 2 -8.43 27.12 -8.49
N LYS A 3 -7.31 27.67 -8.98
CA LYS A 3 -6.05 26.91 -9.17
C LYS A 3 -5.46 26.35 -7.88
N ASN A 4 -5.90 26.85 -6.72
CA ASN A 4 -5.51 26.41 -5.38
C ASN A 4 -6.60 25.60 -4.65
N GLN A 5 -7.73 25.30 -5.31
CA GLN A 5 -8.87 24.56 -4.75
C GLN A 5 -9.46 25.13 -3.44
N SER A 6 -9.18 26.40 -3.10
CA SER A 6 -9.78 27.04 -1.92
C SER A 6 -11.26 27.36 -2.14
N GLU A 7 -11.96 27.64 -1.03
CA GLU A 7 -13.34 28.18 -1.06
C GLU A 7 -13.46 29.31 -2.08
N ALA A 8 -14.59 29.37 -2.80
CA ALA A 8 -14.77 30.38 -3.86
C ALA A 8 -15.10 31.77 -3.30
N THR A 9 -15.68 31.82 -2.09
CA THR A 9 -16.11 33.05 -1.44
C THR A 9 -15.22 33.32 -0.22
N PRO A 10 -14.45 34.42 -0.19
CA PRO A 10 -13.65 34.75 0.97
C PRO A 10 -14.49 35.33 2.10
N GLU A 11 -14.07 35.10 3.33
CA GLU A 11 -14.42 35.96 4.45
C GLU A 11 -13.77 37.33 4.24
N VAL A 12 -14.56 38.41 4.36
CA VAL A 12 -14.09 39.77 4.13
C VAL A 12 -14.14 40.58 5.43
N VAL A 13 -12.98 41.06 5.87
CA VAL A 13 -12.84 41.81 7.13
C VAL A 13 -12.18 43.16 6.86
N ASN A 14 -12.82 44.25 7.31
CA ASN A 14 -12.22 45.58 7.28
C ASN A 14 -11.39 45.79 8.56
N LEU A 15 -10.09 45.99 8.40
CA LEU A 15 -9.14 46.12 9.51
C LEU A 15 -8.94 47.58 9.97
N GLY A 16 -9.68 48.53 9.37
CA GLY A 16 -9.47 49.96 9.57
C GLY A 16 -8.33 50.52 8.71
N SER A 17 -8.13 51.84 8.77
CA SER A 17 -7.05 52.55 8.03
C SER A 17 -7.03 52.30 6.51
N GLY A 18 -8.18 51.98 5.92
CA GLY A 18 -8.34 51.71 4.50
C GLY A 18 -7.88 50.31 4.06
N VAL A 19 -7.69 49.35 4.98
CA VAL A 19 -7.27 47.98 4.65
C VAL A 19 -8.43 47.00 4.77
N THR A 20 -8.59 46.16 3.75
CA THR A 20 -9.52 45.02 3.75
C THR A 20 -8.73 43.72 3.60
N ARG A 21 -9.00 42.74 4.48
CA ARG A 21 -8.49 41.37 4.39
C ARG A 21 -9.56 40.49 3.77
N TYR A 22 -9.14 39.67 2.81
CA TYR A 22 -9.93 38.60 2.21
C TYR A 22 -9.28 37.28 2.62
N THR A 23 -10.03 36.42 3.29
CA THR A 23 -9.57 35.10 3.74
C THR A 23 -10.36 34.03 3.00
N TRP A 24 -9.69 33.28 2.12
CA TRP A 24 -10.22 32.05 1.59
C TRP A 24 -9.78 30.92 2.51
N GLY A 25 -10.75 30.32 3.22
CA GLY A 25 -10.48 29.20 4.12
C GLY A 25 -9.89 28.00 3.37
N PRO A 26 -9.10 27.16 4.06
CA PRO A 26 -8.60 25.92 3.49
C PRO A 26 -9.77 24.99 3.12
N GLY A 27 -9.69 24.35 1.95
CA GLY A 27 -10.49 23.15 1.68
C GLY A 27 -9.97 21.95 2.50
N VAL A 28 -10.68 20.82 2.48
CA VAL A 28 -10.19 19.59 3.11
C VAL A 28 -8.83 19.23 2.51
N GLY A 29 -7.78 19.21 3.34
CA GLY A 29 -6.41 18.89 2.92
C GLY A 29 -5.69 19.98 2.11
N CYS A 30 -6.14 21.24 2.13
CA CYS A 30 -5.58 22.33 1.32
C CYS A 30 -5.20 23.55 2.14
N HIS A 31 -4.41 24.46 1.55
CA HIS A 31 -4.03 25.74 2.18
C HIS A 31 -5.10 26.82 2.02
N GLY A 32 -5.28 27.62 3.07
CA GLY A 32 -6.01 28.88 2.96
C GLY A 32 -5.16 29.97 2.30
N VAL A 33 -5.79 31.00 1.76
CA VAL A 33 -5.08 32.18 1.21
C VAL A 33 -5.63 33.43 1.88
N GLN A 34 -4.73 34.36 2.21
CA GLN A 34 -5.12 35.70 2.65
C GLN A 34 -4.61 36.75 1.68
N HIS A 35 -5.48 37.68 1.28
CA HIS A 35 -5.13 38.85 0.48
C HIS A 35 -5.48 40.12 1.27
N PHE A 36 -4.52 41.03 1.36
CA PHE A 36 -4.71 42.33 1.99
C PHE A 36 -4.73 43.42 0.92
N ARG A 37 -5.82 44.18 0.84
CA ARG A 37 -5.99 45.29 -0.10
C ARG A 37 -6.12 46.61 0.63
N ARG A 38 -5.29 47.59 0.27
CA ARG A 38 -5.44 48.99 0.69
C ARG A 38 -6.30 49.76 -0.32
N GLN A 39 -7.34 50.44 0.15
CA GLN A 39 -8.25 51.25 -0.65
C GLN A 39 -7.78 52.71 -0.66
N GLY A 40 -7.52 53.28 -1.84
CA GLY A 40 -7.21 54.72 -2.00
C GLY A 40 -5.87 55.18 -1.42
N GLY A 41 -4.90 54.30 -1.20
CA GLY A 41 -3.55 54.63 -0.72
C GLY A 41 -2.46 54.56 -1.80
N GLY A 42 -1.28 55.10 -1.52
CA GLY A 42 -0.08 55.00 -2.37
C GLY A 42 0.62 53.63 -2.31
N HIS A 43 1.77 53.49 -2.98
CA HIS A 43 2.59 52.27 -3.06
C HIS A 43 3.43 51.97 -1.79
N ASP A 44 3.10 52.60 -0.66
CA ASP A 44 3.80 52.38 0.60
C ASP A 44 3.32 51.10 1.27
N VAL A 45 4.27 50.26 1.71
CA VAL A 45 3.99 49.03 2.44
C VAL A 45 3.38 49.37 3.80
N PRO A 46 2.18 48.84 4.15
CA PRO A 46 1.58 49.10 5.45
C PRO A 46 2.44 48.58 6.59
N GLY A 47 2.46 49.29 7.73
CA GLY A 47 3.29 48.92 8.89
C GLY A 47 3.00 47.53 9.49
N PHE A 48 1.79 46.99 9.29
CA PHE A 48 1.41 45.64 9.72
C PHE A 48 1.82 44.55 8.72
N ALA A 49 2.28 44.90 7.52
CA ALA A 49 2.54 43.92 6.47
C ALA A 49 3.62 42.92 6.87
N ALA A 50 4.67 43.38 7.54
CA ALA A 50 5.73 42.49 8.04
C ALA A 50 5.20 41.49 9.06
N SER A 51 4.40 41.93 10.04
CA SER A 51 3.80 41.01 11.03
C SER A 51 2.80 40.07 10.38
N ALA A 52 1.97 40.53 9.44
CA ALA A 52 1.03 39.66 8.72
C ALA A 52 1.74 38.61 7.84
N ILE A 53 2.87 38.99 7.22
CA ILE A 53 3.72 38.04 6.49
C ILE A 53 4.31 37.03 7.47
N TRP A 54 4.87 37.49 8.60
CA TRP A 54 5.42 36.59 9.63
C TRP A 54 4.36 35.67 10.24
N ASP A 55 3.18 36.16 10.56
CA ASP A 55 2.06 35.36 11.07
C ASP A 55 1.65 34.27 10.06
N PHE A 56 1.68 34.59 8.75
CA PHE A 56 1.47 33.61 7.70
C PHE A 56 2.64 32.61 7.64
N VAL A 57 3.88 33.04 7.38
CA VAL A 57 5.01 32.12 7.14
C VAL A 57 5.43 31.33 8.39
N SER A 58 5.18 31.84 9.59
CA SER A 58 5.44 31.11 10.85
C SER A 58 4.49 29.94 11.07
N ALA A 59 3.40 29.88 10.31
CA ALA A 59 2.59 28.68 10.22
C ALA A 59 3.21 27.65 9.27
N TYR A 60 4.35 27.87 8.61
CA TYR A 60 4.93 26.94 7.62
C TYR A 60 6.41 26.62 7.90
N ASP A 61 6.82 25.38 7.62
CA ASP A 61 8.22 24.94 7.46
C ASP A 61 8.54 24.70 5.97
N ILE A 62 9.69 24.07 5.67
CA ILE A 62 10.11 23.78 4.30
C ILE A 62 9.23 22.71 3.61
N ASP A 63 8.49 21.94 4.41
CA ASP A 63 7.64 20.82 4.00
C ASP A 63 6.14 21.19 4.00
N GLY A 64 5.74 22.33 4.59
CA GLY A 64 4.37 22.85 4.56
C GLY A 64 3.90 23.45 5.88
N GLU A 65 2.58 23.47 6.13
CA GLU A 65 1.99 24.18 7.29
C GLU A 65 2.19 23.40 8.61
N ILE A 66 2.88 24.01 9.57
CA ILE A 66 3.03 23.64 10.98
C ILE A 66 1.64 23.55 11.62
N GLY A 67 1.00 22.38 11.54
CA GLY A 67 -0.28 22.08 12.18
C GLY A 67 -1.35 21.47 11.27
N CYS A 68 -1.18 21.48 9.95
CA CYS A 68 -2.09 20.76 9.03
C CYS A 68 -1.57 19.38 8.59
N GLY A 69 -0.42 18.96 9.12
CA GLY A 69 0.03 17.58 9.00
C GLY A 69 0.42 17.18 7.61
N GLY A 70 1.70 17.34 7.29
CA GLY A 70 2.27 16.68 6.13
C GLY A 70 2.04 15.16 6.16
N PRO A 71 2.45 14.46 5.09
CA PRO A 71 2.38 13.01 5.02
C PRO A 71 2.93 12.40 6.31
N ARG A 72 2.13 11.53 6.93
CA ARG A 72 2.42 10.93 8.23
C ARG A 72 2.08 9.44 8.19
N PRO A 73 2.52 8.65 9.18
CA PRO A 73 2.21 7.22 9.22
C PRO A 73 0.71 6.96 9.16
N CYS A 74 0.31 6.21 8.14
CA CYS A 74 -1.00 5.62 7.96
C CYS A 74 -0.92 4.14 8.30
N CYS A 75 -1.62 3.75 9.36
CA CYS A 75 -1.58 2.38 9.85
C CYS A 75 -2.82 1.60 9.46
N PHE A 76 -2.60 0.43 8.88
CA PHE A 76 -3.65 -0.50 8.47
C PHE A 76 -3.83 -1.62 9.50
N PHE A 77 -4.94 -2.35 9.38
CA PHE A 77 -5.31 -3.43 10.31
C PHE A 77 -4.29 -4.58 10.31
N ASP A 78 -3.59 -4.79 9.19
CA ASP A 78 -2.54 -5.80 9.06
C ASP A 78 -1.18 -5.37 9.62
N GLY A 79 -1.11 -4.17 10.24
CA GLY A 79 0.13 -3.61 10.76
C GLY A 79 1.00 -2.96 9.68
N SER A 80 0.58 -2.96 8.41
CA SER A 80 1.30 -2.24 7.36
C SER A 80 1.23 -0.72 7.59
N CYS A 81 2.28 -0.05 7.13
CA CYS A 81 2.46 1.39 7.29
C CYS A 81 2.78 2.02 5.94
N THR A 82 2.04 3.07 5.58
CA THR A 82 2.39 3.98 4.48
C THR A 82 2.53 5.41 5.02
N VAL A 83 3.21 6.29 4.28
CA VAL A 83 3.28 7.71 4.62
C VAL A 83 2.34 8.45 3.68
N GLU A 84 1.19 8.87 4.21
CA GLU A 84 0.10 9.46 3.44
C GLU A 84 -0.42 10.73 4.13
N LEU A 85 -1.11 11.57 3.37
CA LEU A 85 -1.87 12.65 3.99
C LEU A 85 -3.00 12.06 4.86
N PRO A 86 -3.39 12.70 5.97
CA PRO A 86 -4.41 12.14 6.87
C PRO A 86 -5.76 11.86 6.18
N ALA A 87 -6.14 12.70 5.22
CA ALA A 87 -7.36 12.50 4.45
C ALA A 87 -7.27 11.25 3.56
N ASP A 88 -6.16 11.10 2.83
CA ASP A 88 -5.90 9.95 1.97
C ASP A 88 -5.82 8.66 2.79
N CYS A 89 -5.16 8.70 3.94
CA CYS A 89 -5.10 7.57 4.87
C CYS A 89 -6.49 7.07 5.27
N SER A 90 -7.40 7.98 5.65
CA SER A 90 -8.77 7.61 5.98
C SER A 90 -9.57 7.10 4.78
N ALA A 91 -9.32 7.61 3.58
CA ALA A 91 -9.94 7.13 2.35
C ALA A 91 -9.44 5.72 1.96
N SER A 92 -8.18 5.42 2.27
CA SER A 92 -7.56 4.09 2.13
C SER A 92 -7.98 3.12 3.23
N GLY A 93 -8.75 3.56 4.23
CA GLY A 93 -9.20 2.72 5.35
C GLY A 93 -8.19 2.55 6.49
N GLY A 94 -7.10 3.34 6.48
CA GLY A 94 -6.11 3.36 7.55
C GLY A 94 -6.40 4.40 8.64
N THR A 95 -5.61 4.36 9.71
CA THR A 95 -5.64 5.34 10.80
C THR A 95 -4.34 6.14 10.81
N SER A 96 -4.45 7.48 10.75
CA SER A 96 -3.28 8.36 10.78
C SER A 96 -2.72 8.49 12.20
N ASN A 97 -1.43 8.23 12.38
CA ASN A 97 -0.72 8.37 13.63
C ASN A 97 0.27 9.55 13.60
N ALA A 98 0.69 10.01 14.79
CA ALA A 98 1.72 11.05 14.89
C ALA A 98 3.10 10.52 14.48
N GLY A 99 3.92 11.38 13.87
CA GLY A 99 5.24 11.04 13.34
C GLY A 99 5.36 11.41 11.86
N ASP A 100 6.57 11.23 11.32
CA ASP A 100 6.92 11.65 9.96
C ASP A 100 7.38 10.47 9.07
N SER A 101 7.51 9.27 9.64
CA SER A 101 8.01 8.07 8.95
C SER A 101 7.42 6.77 9.51
N CYS A 102 7.39 5.74 8.66
CA CYS A 102 7.10 4.35 9.06
C CYS A 102 8.30 3.62 9.68
N GLU A 103 9.36 4.36 10.01
CA GLU A 103 10.58 3.83 10.60
C GLU A 103 10.96 4.72 11.80
N PRO A 104 11.10 4.15 13.02
CA PRO A 104 10.81 2.76 13.38
C PRO A 104 9.30 2.45 13.24
N GLN A 105 8.94 1.18 12.99
CA GLN A 105 7.55 0.73 12.76
C GLN A 105 6.58 1.31 13.82
N PRO A 106 5.74 2.31 13.46
CA PRO A 106 4.86 2.98 14.41
C PRO A 106 3.50 2.30 14.52
N CYS A 107 3.18 1.39 13.59
CA CYS A 107 1.90 0.71 13.55
C CYS A 107 1.86 -0.48 14.52
N PRO A 108 0.78 -0.65 15.28
CA PRO A 108 0.63 -1.81 16.14
C PRO A 108 0.65 -3.11 15.33
N GLU A 109 1.42 -4.09 15.79
CA GLU A 109 1.36 -5.45 15.27
C GLU A 109 -0.08 -6.00 15.40
N PRO A 110 -0.60 -6.70 14.39
CA PRO A 110 -1.95 -7.25 14.45
C PRO A 110 -2.06 -8.32 15.53
N SER A 111 -3.09 -8.23 16.37
CA SER A 111 -3.38 -9.20 17.44
C SER A 111 -4.59 -10.10 17.16
N THR A 112 -5.31 -9.82 16.07
CA THR A 112 -6.49 -10.57 15.63
C THR A 112 -6.45 -10.76 14.11
N GLY A 113 -7.29 -11.65 13.63
CA GLY A 113 -7.49 -11.89 12.20
C GLY A 113 -8.82 -12.60 11.96
N ALA A 114 -9.14 -12.87 10.69
CA ALA A 114 -10.36 -13.56 10.34
C ALA A 114 -10.39 -15.00 10.89
N CYS A 115 -11.50 -15.33 11.52
CA CYS A 115 -11.82 -16.65 12.02
C CYS A 115 -13.11 -17.13 11.36
N CYS A 116 -12.99 -18.17 10.54
CA CYS A 116 -14.07 -18.66 9.69
C CYS A 116 -14.82 -19.83 10.34
N PHE A 117 -16.15 -19.75 10.33
CA PHE A 117 -17.09 -20.79 10.75
C PHE A 117 -17.96 -21.19 9.54
N GLY A 118 -17.33 -21.80 8.54
CA GLY A 118 -17.92 -21.92 7.20
C GLY A 118 -17.94 -20.55 6.52
N SER A 119 -19.13 -20.06 6.18
CA SER A 119 -19.32 -18.73 5.55
C SER A 119 -19.43 -17.58 6.56
N ASN A 120 -19.60 -17.86 7.85
CA ASN A 120 -19.59 -16.82 8.88
C ASN A 120 -18.16 -16.49 9.29
N CYS A 121 -17.90 -15.22 9.61
CA CYS A 121 -16.59 -14.76 10.04
C CYS A 121 -16.67 -13.83 11.24
N SER A 122 -15.69 -13.94 12.13
CA SER A 122 -15.44 -13.00 13.22
C SER A 122 -13.95 -12.69 13.30
N LEU A 123 -13.58 -11.47 13.68
CA LEU A 123 -12.19 -11.13 14.01
C LEU A 123 -11.87 -11.63 15.43
N LEU A 124 -11.00 -12.64 15.54
CA LEU A 124 -10.63 -13.26 16.82
C LEU A 124 -9.12 -13.40 16.92
N SER A 125 -8.61 -13.58 18.14
CA SER A 125 -7.23 -14.03 18.33
C SER A 125 -7.07 -15.50 17.86
N PRO A 126 -5.84 -15.97 17.56
CA PRO A 126 -5.62 -17.36 17.16
C PRO A 126 -6.18 -18.37 18.18
N GLU A 127 -6.00 -18.11 19.47
CA GLU A 127 -6.46 -18.97 20.57
C GLU A 127 -7.99 -18.94 20.71
N SER A 128 -8.58 -17.76 20.58
CA SER A 128 -10.03 -17.57 20.65
C SER A 128 -10.73 -18.24 19.46
N CYS A 129 -10.12 -18.17 18.28
CA CYS A 129 -10.61 -18.84 17.08
C CYS A 129 -10.57 -20.37 17.23
N ALA A 130 -9.43 -20.91 17.67
CA ALA A 130 -9.26 -22.35 17.89
C ALA A 130 -10.22 -22.90 18.96
N SER A 131 -10.38 -22.19 20.08
CA SER A 131 -11.31 -22.59 21.15
C SER A 131 -12.78 -22.51 20.74
N SER A 132 -13.10 -21.66 19.77
CA SER A 132 -14.45 -21.57 19.18
C SER A 132 -14.69 -22.60 18.06
N GLY A 133 -13.68 -23.38 17.67
CA GLY A 133 -13.77 -24.37 16.59
C GLY A 133 -13.77 -23.76 15.18
N GLY A 134 -13.28 -22.53 15.01
CA GLY A 134 -13.15 -21.87 13.72
C GLY A 134 -11.80 -22.12 13.05
N SER A 135 -11.72 -21.84 11.75
CA SER A 135 -10.47 -21.88 10.97
C SER A 135 -9.86 -20.48 10.90
N PHE A 136 -8.68 -20.31 11.52
CA PHE A 136 -7.95 -19.04 11.54
C PHE A 136 -7.15 -18.85 10.26
N THR A 137 -7.23 -17.66 9.67
CA THR A 137 -6.65 -17.36 8.35
C THR A 137 -5.29 -16.66 8.45
N GLY A 138 -4.98 -16.04 9.59
CA GLY A 138 -3.73 -15.32 9.85
C GLY A 138 -3.97 -13.98 10.54
N LEU A 139 -2.97 -13.45 11.25
CA LEU A 139 -3.05 -12.12 11.85
C LEU A 139 -3.14 -11.04 10.75
N GLY A 140 -3.92 -9.98 11.00
CA GLY A 140 -4.10 -8.89 10.04
C GLY A 140 -5.06 -9.19 8.88
N SER A 141 -5.55 -10.43 8.78
CA SER A 141 -6.54 -10.79 7.76
C SER A 141 -7.95 -10.29 8.11
N VAL A 142 -8.72 -9.91 7.09
CA VAL A 142 -10.08 -9.34 7.24
C VAL A 142 -11.15 -10.36 6.87
N CYS A 143 -12.35 -10.20 7.44
CA CYS A 143 -13.46 -11.12 7.20
C CYS A 143 -14.06 -11.03 5.78
N GLU A 144 -13.93 -9.88 5.11
CA GLU A 144 -14.50 -9.64 3.78
C GLU A 144 -13.97 -10.66 2.75
N SER A 145 -12.68 -10.98 2.80
CA SER A 145 -12.00 -11.89 1.87
C SER A 145 -11.43 -13.15 2.56
N GLY A 146 -11.24 -13.13 3.88
CA GLY A 146 -10.56 -14.19 4.61
C GLY A 146 -11.28 -15.53 4.60
N CYS A 147 -12.60 -15.56 4.36
CA CYS A 147 -13.38 -16.81 4.34
C CYS A 147 -13.84 -17.23 2.94
N GLU A 148 -13.45 -16.50 1.89
CA GLU A 148 -13.79 -16.87 0.53
C GLU A 148 -12.94 -18.07 0.08
N PRO A 149 -13.56 -19.15 -0.42
CA PRO A 149 -12.81 -20.27 -0.99
C PRO A 149 -11.99 -19.81 -2.19
N GLY A 150 -10.73 -20.24 -2.25
CA GLY A 150 -9.83 -19.96 -3.36
C GLY A 150 -8.88 -21.12 -3.64
N ALA A 151 -8.02 -20.97 -4.65
CA ALA A 151 -7.03 -21.97 -5.00
C ALA A 151 -6.15 -22.31 -3.78
N CYS A 152 -6.16 -23.56 -3.38
CA CYS A 152 -5.33 -24.14 -2.35
C CYS A 152 -4.50 -25.27 -2.94
N CYS A 153 -3.19 -25.16 -2.80
CA CYS A 153 -2.22 -26.09 -3.34
C CYS A 153 -1.77 -27.09 -2.30
N LEU A 154 -2.17 -28.35 -2.47
CA LEU A 154 -1.74 -29.49 -1.67
C LEU A 154 -0.72 -30.28 -2.52
N GLY A 155 0.50 -29.76 -2.61
CA GLY A 155 1.45 -30.14 -3.67
C GLY A 155 0.96 -29.64 -5.02
N GLU A 156 0.96 -30.50 -6.04
CA GLU A 156 0.49 -30.19 -7.40
C GLU A 156 -1.04 -30.17 -7.54
N THR A 157 -1.77 -30.63 -6.51
CA THR A 157 -3.24 -30.66 -6.55
C THR A 157 -3.81 -29.32 -6.10
N CYS A 158 -4.62 -28.72 -6.97
CA CYS A 158 -5.42 -27.55 -6.64
C CYS A 158 -6.82 -27.93 -6.16
N ALA A 159 -7.25 -27.41 -5.00
CA ALA A 159 -8.61 -27.48 -4.51
C ALA A 159 -9.12 -26.09 -4.13
N LEU A 160 -10.43 -25.85 -4.28
CA LEU A 160 -11.05 -24.61 -3.78
C LEU A 160 -11.37 -24.77 -2.30
N LEU A 161 -10.54 -24.20 -1.44
CA LEU A 161 -10.67 -24.27 0.02
C LEU A 161 -10.60 -22.86 0.62
N ALA A 162 -11.22 -22.66 1.78
CA ALA A 162 -11.02 -21.42 2.54
C ALA A 162 -9.54 -21.32 3.00
N PRO A 163 -8.94 -20.12 3.11
CA PRO A 163 -7.53 -19.95 3.46
C PRO A 163 -7.12 -20.71 4.73
N GLY A 164 -7.90 -20.59 5.81
CA GLY A 164 -7.60 -21.28 7.07
C GLY A 164 -7.66 -22.81 6.96
N VAL A 165 -8.58 -23.33 6.14
CA VAL A 165 -8.67 -24.78 5.86
C VAL A 165 -7.46 -25.22 5.03
N CYS A 166 -7.07 -24.44 4.03
CA CYS A 166 -5.90 -24.70 3.20
C CYS A 166 -4.63 -24.88 4.05
N THR A 167 -4.37 -23.91 4.93
CA THR A 167 -3.20 -23.93 5.82
C THR A 167 -3.30 -25.09 6.83
N SER A 168 -4.50 -25.40 7.34
CA SER A 168 -4.68 -26.52 8.28
C SER A 168 -4.38 -27.90 7.66
N LEU A 169 -4.52 -28.02 6.33
CA LEU A 169 -4.17 -29.21 5.57
C LEU A 169 -2.70 -29.19 5.08
N GLY A 170 -1.91 -28.17 5.47
CA GLY A 170 -0.53 -28.00 5.04
C GLY A 170 -0.38 -27.52 3.60
N GLY A 171 -1.43 -26.97 3.00
CA GLY A 171 -1.42 -26.41 1.65
C GLY A 171 -1.02 -24.94 1.60
N THR A 172 -0.69 -24.48 0.40
CA THR A 172 -0.40 -23.07 0.10
C THR A 172 -1.62 -22.40 -0.54
N PHE A 173 -2.13 -21.33 0.06
CA PHE A 173 -3.30 -20.62 -0.46
C PHE A 173 -2.88 -19.54 -1.47
N GLY A 174 -3.34 -19.65 -2.71
CA GLY A 174 -3.09 -18.69 -3.78
C GLY A 174 -4.26 -17.75 -4.07
N GLY A 175 -5.44 -18.01 -3.51
CA GLY A 175 -6.67 -17.27 -3.83
C GLY A 175 -7.22 -17.56 -5.24
N GLY A 176 -8.32 -16.91 -5.62
CA GLY A 176 -8.90 -17.06 -6.96
C GLY A 176 -9.35 -18.50 -7.30
N ALA A 177 -9.43 -18.81 -8.60
CA ALA A 177 -9.85 -20.12 -9.08
C ALA A 177 -8.67 -21.07 -9.32
N CYS A 178 -8.91 -22.38 -9.26
CA CYS A 178 -7.94 -23.38 -9.72
C CYS A 178 -7.79 -23.33 -11.24
N ALA A 179 -6.71 -22.71 -11.71
CA ALA A 179 -6.20 -22.80 -13.06
C ALA A 179 -5.17 -23.92 -13.18
N LYS A 180 -4.82 -24.31 -14.42
CA LYS A 180 -3.86 -25.41 -14.68
C LYS A 180 -2.54 -25.28 -13.91
N ASN A 181 -2.04 -24.06 -13.76
CA ASN A 181 -0.74 -23.78 -13.16
C ASN A 181 -0.90 -23.08 -11.79
N SER A 182 -2.07 -23.17 -11.16
CA SER A 182 -2.28 -22.54 -9.85
C SER A 182 -1.40 -23.17 -8.76
N CYS A 183 -1.05 -24.44 -8.94
CA CYS A 183 -0.30 -25.24 -7.97
C CYS A 183 0.93 -25.92 -8.57
N SER A 184 1.38 -25.45 -9.74
CA SER A 184 2.68 -25.83 -10.26
C SER A 184 3.72 -25.38 -9.22
N VAL A 185 4.40 -26.35 -8.61
CA VAL A 185 5.60 -26.07 -7.85
C VAL A 185 6.58 -25.42 -8.83
N SER A 186 7.23 -24.32 -8.47
CA SER A 186 8.33 -23.79 -9.28
C SER A 186 9.44 -24.83 -9.26
N ILE A 187 9.47 -25.72 -10.24
CA ILE A 187 10.56 -26.67 -10.42
C ILE A 187 11.71 -25.85 -11.02
N PRO A 188 12.90 -25.81 -10.41
CA PRO A 188 14.03 -25.13 -11.00
C PRO A 188 14.27 -25.67 -12.42
N GLY A 189 14.08 -24.81 -13.43
CA GLY A 189 14.16 -25.18 -14.84
C GLY A 189 12.83 -25.41 -15.56
N ASP A 190 11.68 -25.34 -14.89
CA ASP A 190 10.34 -25.26 -15.53
C ASP A 190 10.05 -23.78 -15.82
N LEU A 191 10.31 -23.38 -17.07
CA LEU A 191 10.28 -21.99 -17.52
C LEU A 191 8.94 -21.59 -18.13
N ASP A 192 8.19 -22.53 -18.73
CA ASP A 192 6.82 -22.25 -19.20
C ASP A 192 5.74 -22.50 -18.13
N GLY A 193 6.12 -23.06 -16.99
CA GLY A 193 5.27 -23.29 -15.83
C GLY A 193 4.27 -24.42 -16.04
N ASP A 194 4.51 -25.33 -16.98
CA ASP A 194 3.60 -26.44 -17.29
C ASP A 194 3.71 -27.61 -16.30
N GLY A 195 4.63 -27.51 -15.34
CA GLY A 195 4.85 -28.48 -14.28
C GLY A 195 5.81 -29.61 -14.66
N VAL A 196 6.44 -29.58 -15.83
CA VAL A 196 7.53 -30.48 -16.20
C VAL A 196 8.78 -29.69 -16.60
N VAL A 197 9.96 -30.30 -16.49
CA VAL A 197 11.20 -29.71 -17.01
C VAL A 197 11.60 -30.52 -18.23
N GLY A 198 11.32 -29.96 -19.40
CA GLY A 198 11.41 -30.70 -20.66
C GLY A 198 11.90 -29.88 -21.84
N PHE A 199 11.49 -30.32 -23.02
CA PHE A 199 11.98 -29.74 -24.27
C PHE A 199 11.55 -28.28 -24.44
N ASN A 200 10.36 -27.91 -23.97
CA ASN A 200 9.88 -26.54 -24.11
C ASN A 200 10.69 -25.56 -23.26
N ASP A 201 11.09 -25.96 -22.05
CA ASP A 201 11.96 -25.17 -21.17
C ASP A 201 13.38 -25.05 -21.72
N LEU A 202 13.91 -26.16 -22.23
CA LEU A 202 15.20 -26.17 -22.92
C LEU A 202 15.23 -25.16 -24.07
N VAL A 203 14.15 -25.09 -24.86
CA VAL A 203 14.07 -24.13 -25.97
C VAL A 203 14.05 -22.68 -25.49
N GLN A 204 13.49 -22.40 -24.32
CA GLN A 204 13.52 -21.04 -23.74
C GLN A 204 14.94 -20.62 -23.35
N ILE A 205 15.69 -21.46 -22.63
CA ILE A 205 17.12 -21.20 -22.33
C ILE A 205 17.92 -20.96 -23.63
N LEU A 206 17.75 -21.82 -24.62
CA LEU A 206 18.49 -21.71 -25.89
C LEU A 206 18.05 -20.50 -26.73
N GLY A 207 16.85 -19.98 -26.50
CA GLY A 207 16.30 -18.82 -27.19
C GLY A 207 16.87 -17.48 -26.72
N VAL A 208 17.40 -17.41 -25.49
CA VAL A 208 17.88 -16.17 -24.84
C VAL A 208 19.36 -16.25 -24.44
N TRP A 209 20.12 -17.16 -25.06
CA TRP A 209 21.53 -17.40 -24.73
C TRP A 209 22.40 -16.13 -24.80
N GLY A 210 23.07 -15.79 -23.71
CA GLY A 210 23.90 -14.59 -23.60
C GLY A 210 23.52 -13.69 -22.41
N ILE A 211 23.93 -12.42 -22.45
CA ILE A 211 23.70 -11.47 -21.35
C ILE A 211 22.20 -11.25 -21.16
N CYS A 212 21.73 -11.47 -19.94
CA CYS A 212 20.33 -11.35 -19.60
C CYS A 212 20.22 -11.07 -18.11
N SER A 213 20.12 -9.80 -17.74
CA SER A 213 20.02 -9.39 -16.33
C SER A 213 18.56 -9.25 -15.95
N GLY A 214 18.06 -10.16 -15.11
CA GLY A 214 16.69 -10.16 -14.59
C GLY A 214 15.65 -10.80 -15.53
N CYS A 215 16.06 -11.69 -16.42
CA CYS A 215 15.12 -12.53 -17.16
C CYS A 215 14.91 -13.89 -16.48
N PRO A 216 13.77 -14.55 -16.73
CA PRO A 216 13.46 -15.85 -16.14
C PRO A 216 14.47 -16.96 -16.45
N GLU A 217 15.18 -16.86 -17.57
CA GLU A 217 16.14 -17.85 -18.05
C GLU A 217 17.52 -17.80 -17.36
N ASP A 218 17.84 -16.72 -16.63
CA ASP A 218 19.05 -16.58 -15.79
C ASP A 218 18.79 -17.22 -14.41
N LEU A 219 18.77 -18.55 -14.41
CA LEU A 219 18.35 -19.38 -13.28
C LEU A 219 19.34 -19.36 -12.11
N VAL A 220 20.60 -18.96 -12.34
CA VAL A 220 21.61 -18.83 -11.28
C VAL A 220 21.93 -17.39 -10.90
N GLU A 221 21.21 -16.43 -11.48
CA GLU A 221 21.31 -14.98 -11.24
C GLU A 221 22.74 -14.42 -11.43
N ASP A 222 23.49 -14.93 -12.40
CA ASP A 222 24.84 -14.46 -12.71
C ASP A 222 24.88 -13.37 -13.80
N GLY A 223 23.71 -12.98 -14.31
CA GLY A 223 23.51 -11.97 -15.33
C GLY A 223 23.68 -12.48 -16.77
N VAL A 224 23.86 -13.80 -16.96
CA VAL A 224 24.08 -14.44 -18.26
C VAL A 224 23.33 -15.76 -18.34
N VAL A 225 22.46 -15.91 -19.35
CA VAL A 225 21.90 -17.22 -19.72
C VAL A 225 22.97 -18.02 -20.44
N GLY A 226 23.45 -19.08 -19.81
CA GLY A 226 24.55 -19.88 -20.32
C GLY A 226 24.51 -21.34 -19.88
N LEU A 227 25.69 -21.95 -19.81
CA LEU A 227 25.82 -23.36 -19.48
C LEU A 227 25.36 -23.67 -18.05
N ASN A 228 25.56 -22.73 -17.12
CA ASN A 228 25.15 -22.92 -15.73
C ASN A 228 23.63 -23.03 -15.60
N ASP A 229 22.88 -22.22 -16.32
CA ASP A 229 21.41 -22.26 -16.38
C ASP A 229 20.91 -23.50 -17.12
N LEU A 230 21.56 -23.85 -18.23
CA LEU A 230 21.26 -25.08 -18.95
C LEU A 230 21.42 -26.32 -18.06
N LEU A 231 22.42 -26.34 -17.17
CA LEU A 231 22.61 -27.43 -16.22
C LEU A 231 21.49 -27.51 -15.20
N VAL A 232 20.86 -26.39 -14.81
CA VAL A 232 19.67 -26.41 -13.95
C VAL A 232 18.52 -27.14 -14.66
N VAL A 233 18.22 -26.80 -15.92
CA VAL A 233 17.17 -27.48 -16.72
C VAL A 233 17.49 -28.97 -16.90
N LEU A 234 18.71 -29.31 -17.32
CA LEU A 234 19.08 -30.70 -17.56
C LEU A 234 19.15 -31.55 -16.28
N SER A 235 19.46 -30.95 -15.13
CA SER A 235 19.52 -31.68 -13.85
C SER A 235 18.15 -31.94 -13.22
N ASN A 236 17.13 -31.18 -13.60
CA ASN A 236 15.76 -31.33 -13.12
C ASN A 236 14.81 -31.97 -14.14
N TRP A 237 15.35 -32.49 -15.26
CA TRP A 237 14.58 -33.07 -16.37
C TRP A 237 13.59 -34.14 -15.90
N SER A 238 12.31 -34.00 -16.28
CA SER A 238 11.21 -34.89 -15.87
C SER A 238 10.34 -35.41 -17.02
#